data_AF-A0A6V8EBV0-F1
#
_entry.id   AF-A0A6V8EBV0-F1
#
_cell.length_a   1.000
_cell.length_b   1.000
_cell.length_c   1.000
_cell.angle_alpha   90.00
_cell.angle_beta   90.00
_cell.angle_gamma   90.00
#
_symmetry.space_group_name_H-M   'P 1'
#
loop_
_entity.id
_entity.type
_entity.pdbx_description
1 polymer ?
#
loop_
_entity_poly.entity_id
_entity_poly.type
_entity_poly.pdbx_seq_one_letter_code
_entity_poly.pdbx_strand_id
1 'polypeptide(L)'
;MVTLLLGGLYDDLWHSNYGVDTTIITPPHLWTFSGGMIVELATVILAIYLLRQKASNQVVLKSSIMFSMWALVYHLHIAFANFLDPRVWMIEILGIELIPHFVFAGGTLLIMLPLTKSIVGERGVIALAAMMLASQLLLLVSVPELVALMMGPEHVYRPGSPNTVWAAHCLPWLLLVGVLIVNRFSSFDNPWSMIALVIIVDAAWLPNLILHIPIEAGVTNTLISVGLTIVILYYVWQL
;
A
#
# COMPACT_ATOMS: atom_id res chain seq x y z
N MET A 1 15.01 10.10 10.75
CA MET A 1 14.85 10.46 12.19
C MET A 1 14.27 11.86 12.39
N VAL A 2 14.85 12.92 11.79
CA VAL A 2 14.32 14.29 11.94
C VAL A 2 12.86 14.40 11.49
N THR A 3 12.51 13.80 10.34
CA THR A 3 11.13 13.79 9.82
C THR A 3 10.15 13.06 10.72
N LEU A 4 10.54 11.95 11.35
CA LEU A 4 9.69 11.20 12.28
C LEU A 4 9.43 11.99 13.57
N LEU A 5 10.49 12.58 14.15
CA LEU A 5 10.39 13.39 15.37
C LEU A 5 9.55 14.65 15.15
N LEU A 6 9.87 15.44 14.12
CA LEU A 6 9.11 16.64 13.81
C LEU A 6 7.70 16.32 13.30
N GLY A 7 7.55 15.21 12.58
CA GLY A 7 6.25 14.72 12.10
C GLY A 7 5.32 14.36 13.26
N GLY A 8 5.80 13.61 14.26
CA GLY A 8 5.00 13.27 15.44
C GLY A 8 4.62 14.50 16.26
N LEU A 9 5.55 15.43 16.50
CA LEU A 9 5.24 16.69 17.20
C LEU A 9 4.24 17.55 16.41
N TYR A 10 4.34 17.53 15.08
CA TYR A 10 3.38 18.24 14.22
C TYR A 10 2.01 17.57 14.24
N ASP A 11 1.96 16.24 14.29
CA ASP A 11 0.73 15.46 14.40
C ASP A 11 0.00 15.74 15.73
N ASP A 12 0.73 15.75 16.85
CA ASP A 12 0.19 16.12 18.16
C ASP A 12 -0.39 17.54 18.15
N LEU A 13 0.35 18.50 17.57
CA LEU A 13 -0.11 19.87 17.43
C LEU A 13 -1.35 19.96 16.54
N TRP A 14 -1.40 19.18 15.48
CA TRP A 14 -2.52 19.12 14.56
C TRP A 14 -3.78 18.62 15.27
N HIS A 15 -3.71 17.50 16.00
CA HIS A 15 -4.87 16.97 16.73
C HIS A 15 -5.31 17.87 17.88
N SER A 16 -4.39 18.61 18.50
CA SER A 16 -4.73 19.62 19.52
C SER A 16 -5.56 20.78 18.96
N ASN A 17 -5.28 21.18 17.72
CA ASN A 17 -5.96 22.33 17.08
C ASN A 17 -7.22 21.93 16.29
N TYR A 18 -7.21 20.78 15.62
CA TYR A 18 -8.23 20.37 14.65
C TYR A 18 -9.02 19.12 15.07
N GLY A 19 -8.62 18.45 16.14
CA GLY A 19 -9.22 17.18 16.59
C GLY A 19 -8.63 15.96 15.89
N VAL A 20 -9.20 14.79 16.18
CA VAL A 20 -8.74 13.50 15.64
C VAL A 20 -9.05 13.40 14.15
N ASP A 21 -8.13 12.81 13.40
CA ASP A 21 -8.25 12.70 11.96
C ASP A 21 -9.45 11.88 11.50
N THR A 22 -10.15 12.42 10.50
CA THR A 22 -11.22 11.72 9.79
C THR A 22 -10.70 10.98 8.56
N THR A 23 -9.43 11.12 8.18
CA THR A 23 -8.80 10.35 7.11
C THR A 23 -7.31 10.20 7.42
N ILE A 24 -6.65 9.20 6.84
CA ILE A 24 -5.19 8.99 7.02
C ILE A 24 -4.38 10.12 6.38
N ILE A 25 -4.87 10.77 5.33
CA ILE A 25 -4.16 11.89 4.70
C ILE A 25 -4.48 13.21 5.41
N THR A 26 -3.61 13.58 6.34
CA THR A 26 -3.53 14.92 6.93
C THR A 26 -2.15 15.52 6.68
N PRO A 27 -1.96 16.86 6.81
CA PRO A 27 -0.67 17.48 6.56
C PRO A 27 0.51 16.86 7.34
N PRO A 28 0.38 16.50 8.64
CA PRO A 28 1.43 15.81 9.38
C PRO A 28 1.74 14.41 8.85
N HIS A 29 0.70 13.65 8.47
CA HIS A 29 0.86 12.32 7.87
C HIS A 29 1.54 12.39 6.51
N LEU A 30 1.13 13.31 5.63
CA LEU A 30 1.79 13.53 4.34
C LEU A 30 3.25 13.92 4.49
N TRP A 31 3.56 14.81 5.45
CA TRP A 31 4.94 15.18 5.75
C TRP A 31 5.77 13.96 6.13
N THR A 32 5.24 13.12 7.02
CA THR A 32 5.94 11.95 7.55
C THR A 32 6.10 10.87 6.48
N PHE A 33 5.03 10.53 5.76
CA PHE A 33 5.05 9.51 4.69
C PHE A 33 5.93 9.94 3.52
N SER A 34 5.79 11.17 3.02
CA SER A 34 6.60 11.66 1.89
C SER A 34 8.08 11.72 2.25
N GLY A 35 8.42 12.18 3.46
CA GLY A 35 9.79 12.16 3.97
C GLY A 35 10.36 10.75 4.06
N GLY A 36 9.57 9.78 4.53
CA GLY A 36 9.93 8.36 4.55
C GLY A 36 10.19 7.80 3.16
N MET A 37 9.24 7.97 2.24
CA MET A 37 9.34 7.51 0.85
C MET A 37 10.56 8.09 0.12
N ILE A 38 10.87 9.38 0.31
CA ILE A 38 12.06 10.00 -0.30
C ILE A 38 13.34 9.33 0.22
N VAL A 39 13.43 9.07 1.52
CA VAL A 39 14.60 8.39 2.12
C VAL A 39 14.70 6.94 1.64
N GLU A 40 13.59 6.23 1.53
CA GLU A 40 13.57 4.85 1.02
C GLU A 40 14.01 4.80 -0.45
N LEU A 41 13.50 5.69 -1.29
CA LEU A 41 13.92 5.80 -2.69
C LEU A 41 15.41 6.16 -2.80
N ALA A 42 15.88 7.14 -2.02
CA ALA A 42 17.30 7.50 -1.98
C ALA A 42 18.17 6.33 -1.52
N THR A 43 17.68 5.51 -0.59
CA THR A 43 18.36 4.30 -0.10
C THR A 43 18.47 3.25 -1.21
N VAL A 44 17.40 3.00 -1.96
CA VAL A 44 17.42 2.10 -3.13
C VAL A 44 18.42 2.59 -4.17
N ILE A 45 18.38 3.88 -4.54
CA ILE A 45 19.28 4.47 -5.52
C ILE A 45 20.75 4.33 -5.08
N LEU A 46 21.05 4.69 -3.83
CA LEU A 46 22.39 4.59 -3.27
C LEU A 46 22.87 3.14 -3.22
N ALA A 47 22.02 2.21 -2.79
CA ALA A 47 22.37 0.80 -2.73
C ALA A 47 22.66 0.22 -4.13
N ILE A 48 21.86 0.56 -5.14
CA ILE A 48 22.12 0.18 -6.54
C ILE A 48 23.45 0.75 -7.03
N TYR A 49 23.75 2.01 -6.71
CA TYR A 49 25.03 2.64 -7.06
C TYR A 49 26.20 1.89 -6.42
N LEU A 50 26.11 1.58 -5.12
CA LEU A 50 27.14 0.85 -4.39
C LEU A 50 27.33 -0.59 -4.87
N LEU A 51 26.27 -1.27 -5.33
CA LEU A 51 26.34 -2.63 -5.88
C LEU A 51 27.26 -2.73 -7.11
N ARG A 52 27.49 -1.61 -7.82
CA ARG A 52 28.39 -1.55 -8.98
C ARG A 52 29.86 -1.43 -8.59
N GLN A 53 30.18 -1.22 -7.32
CA GLN A 53 31.55 -1.07 -6.83
C GLN A 53 32.17 -2.43 -6.49
N LYS A 54 33.48 -2.59 -6.79
CA LYS A 54 34.20 -3.88 -6.68
C LYS A 54 34.29 -4.46 -5.26
N ALA A 55 34.26 -3.62 -4.23
CA ALA A 55 34.42 -4.04 -2.82
C ALA A 55 33.08 -4.06 -2.05
N SER A 56 31.94 -4.12 -2.76
CA SER A 56 30.62 -4.02 -2.15
C SER A 56 30.16 -5.32 -1.47
N ASN A 57 29.55 -5.19 -0.29
CA ASN A 57 28.86 -6.31 0.34
C ASN A 57 27.48 -6.49 -0.31
N GLN A 58 27.42 -7.38 -1.30
CA GLN A 58 26.24 -7.65 -2.11
C GLN A 58 25.02 -8.09 -1.29
N VAL A 59 25.23 -8.87 -0.23
CA VAL A 59 24.15 -9.37 0.64
C VAL A 59 23.50 -8.21 1.38
N VAL A 60 24.31 -7.37 2.03
CA VAL A 60 23.81 -6.21 2.78
C VAL A 60 23.04 -5.27 1.86
N LEU A 61 23.62 -4.92 0.70
CA LEU A 61 23.00 -3.97 -0.22
C LEU A 61 21.70 -4.50 -0.83
N LYS A 62 21.65 -5.78 -1.23
CA LYS A 62 20.40 -6.39 -1.73
C LYS A 62 19.34 -6.48 -0.64
N SER A 63 19.71 -6.78 0.60
CA SER A 63 18.79 -6.75 1.74
C SER A 63 18.27 -5.35 2.02
N SER A 64 19.13 -4.33 1.95
CA SER A 64 18.72 -2.93 2.08
C SER A 64 17.73 -2.52 0.99
N ILE A 65 18.00 -2.90 -0.27
CA ILE A 65 17.06 -2.67 -1.38
C ILE A 65 15.73 -3.36 -1.10
N MET A 66 15.74 -4.64 -0.73
CA MET A 66 14.52 -5.39 -0.46
C MET A 66 13.69 -4.76 0.67
N PHE A 67 14.34 -4.35 1.76
CA PHE A 67 13.67 -3.71 2.87
C PHE A 67 13.11 -2.33 2.50
N SER A 68 13.86 -1.52 1.75
CA SER A 68 13.37 -0.22 1.26
C SER A 68 12.24 -0.37 0.24
N MET A 69 12.30 -1.36 -0.66
CA MET A 69 11.21 -1.66 -1.60
C MET A 69 9.95 -2.11 -0.86
N TRP A 70 10.10 -2.95 0.16
CA TRP A 70 9.01 -3.34 1.06
C TRP A 70 8.36 -2.14 1.73
N ALA A 71 9.17 -1.24 2.31
CA ALA A 71 8.67 -0.04 2.97
C ALA A 71 7.98 0.92 1.99
N LEU A 72 8.51 1.09 0.78
CA LEU A 72 7.90 1.92 -0.26
C LEU A 72 6.53 1.39 -0.68
N VAL A 73 6.41 0.08 -0.94
CA VAL A 73 5.11 -0.53 -1.27
C VAL A 73 4.13 -0.31 -0.13
N TYR A 74 4.57 -0.53 1.11
CA TYR A 74 3.75 -0.33 2.31
C TYR A 74 3.24 1.10 2.43
N HIS A 75 4.15 2.09 2.37
CA HIS A 75 3.80 3.51 2.49
C HIS A 75 2.92 3.99 1.33
N LEU A 76 3.16 3.53 0.10
CA LEU A 76 2.34 3.91 -1.04
C LEU A 76 0.91 3.37 -0.89
N HIS A 77 0.74 2.14 -0.43
CA HIS A 77 -0.60 1.60 -0.15
C HIS A 77 -1.30 2.35 0.99
N ILE A 78 -0.58 2.71 2.06
CA ILE A 78 -1.16 3.53 3.14
C ILE A 78 -1.55 4.92 2.64
N ALA A 79 -0.76 5.54 1.76
CA ALA A 79 -1.09 6.85 1.19
C ALA A 79 -2.42 6.81 0.40
N PHE A 80 -2.76 5.66 -0.17
CA PHE A 80 -4.02 5.45 -0.88
C PHE A 80 -5.10 4.78 -0.04
N ALA A 81 -4.82 4.39 1.20
CA ALA A 81 -5.79 3.80 2.12
C ALA A 81 -6.94 4.75 2.46
N ASN A 82 -6.80 6.05 2.20
CA ASN A 82 -7.92 6.98 2.21
C ASN A 82 -9.05 6.55 1.28
N PHE A 83 -8.76 5.97 0.11
CA PHE A 83 -9.79 5.45 -0.78
C PHE A 83 -10.39 4.11 -0.34
N LEU A 84 -10.03 3.64 0.87
CA LEU A 84 -10.71 2.56 1.57
C LEU A 84 -11.64 3.08 2.67
N ASP A 85 -11.60 4.39 2.99
CA ASP A 85 -12.47 5.00 3.99
C ASP A 85 -13.89 5.22 3.41
N PRO A 86 -14.95 4.69 4.04
CA PRO A 86 -16.33 4.81 3.54
C PRO A 86 -16.80 6.25 3.26
N ARG A 87 -16.14 7.26 3.83
CA ARG A 87 -16.47 8.67 3.62
C ARG A 87 -15.95 9.22 2.29
N VAL A 88 -14.87 8.65 1.74
CA VAL A 88 -14.13 9.22 0.60
C VAL A 88 -13.61 8.16 -0.40
N TRP A 89 -14.03 6.90 -0.24
CA TRP A 89 -13.68 5.76 -1.09
C TRP A 89 -14.20 5.81 -2.53
N MET A 90 -15.16 6.68 -2.83
CA MET A 90 -15.79 6.83 -4.14
C MET A 90 -15.81 8.29 -4.56
N ILE A 91 -15.66 8.50 -5.87
CA ILE A 91 -15.78 9.82 -6.49
C ILE A 91 -16.91 9.75 -7.50
N GLU A 92 -17.94 10.57 -7.33
CA GLU A 92 -19.02 10.68 -8.30
C GLU A 92 -18.61 11.59 -9.47
N ILE A 93 -18.67 11.06 -10.69
CA ILE A 93 -18.46 11.82 -11.93
C ILE A 93 -19.63 11.52 -12.87
N LEU A 94 -20.40 12.55 -13.21
CA LEU A 94 -21.54 12.46 -14.14
C LEU A 94 -22.55 11.36 -13.72
N GLY A 95 -22.80 11.19 -12.42
CA GLY A 95 -23.72 10.18 -11.88
C GLY A 95 -23.14 8.76 -11.83
N ILE A 96 -21.84 8.58 -12.08
CA ILE A 96 -21.13 7.31 -11.94
C ILE A 96 -20.22 7.40 -10.72
N GLU A 97 -20.39 6.48 -9.77
CA GLU A 97 -19.48 6.34 -8.64
C GLU A 97 -18.23 5.56 -9.08
N LEU A 98 -17.08 6.20 -8.99
CA LEU A 98 -15.80 5.61 -9.35
C LEU A 98 -15.05 5.19 -8.10
N ILE A 99 -14.40 4.02 -8.15
CA ILE A 99 -13.54 3.50 -7.08
C ILE A 99 -12.08 3.77 -7.45
N PRO A 100 -11.51 4.94 -7.10
CA PRO A 100 -10.14 5.32 -7.45
C PRO A 100 -9.07 4.41 -6.83
N HIS A 101 -9.38 3.70 -5.75
CA HIS A 101 -8.43 2.80 -5.08
C HIS A 101 -7.79 1.80 -6.05
N PHE A 102 -8.58 1.22 -6.96
CA PHE A 102 -8.09 0.28 -7.97
C PHE A 102 -6.98 0.86 -8.86
N VAL A 103 -7.06 2.15 -9.19
CA VAL A 103 -6.03 2.82 -10.00
C VAL A 103 -4.78 3.06 -9.18
N PHE A 104 -4.91 3.58 -7.97
CA PHE A 104 -3.77 4.01 -7.17
C PHE A 104 -3.01 2.85 -6.51
N ALA A 105 -3.72 1.92 -5.87
CA ALA A 105 -3.11 0.71 -5.32
C ALA A 105 -2.61 -0.21 -6.44
N GLY A 106 -3.42 -0.37 -7.50
CA GLY A 106 -3.03 -1.13 -8.68
C GLY A 106 -1.77 -0.57 -9.34
N GLY A 107 -1.72 0.75 -9.58
CA GLY A 107 -0.58 1.45 -10.16
C GLY A 107 0.69 1.34 -9.31
N THR A 108 0.55 1.38 -7.98
CA THR A 108 1.67 1.15 -7.05
C THR A 108 2.33 -0.20 -7.33
N LEU A 109 1.56 -1.28 -7.36
CA LEU A 109 2.13 -2.61 -7.63
C LEU A 109 2.61 -2.75 -9.07
N LEU A 110 1.91 -2.13 -10.03
CA LEU A 110 2.26 -2.16 -11.44
C LEU A 110 3.63 -1.52 -11.71
N ILE A 111 4.03 -0.52 -10.92
CA ILE A 111 5.35 0.10 -10.99
C ILE A 111 6.36 -0.69 -10.14
N MET A 112 6.01 -1.03 -8.91
CA MET A 112 6.95 -1.55 -7.92
C MET A 112 7.38 -3.01 -8.19
N LEU A 113 6.49 -3.86 -8.71
CA LEU A 113 6.83 -5.26 -8.99
C LEU A 113 7.84 -5.39 -10.16
N PRO A 114 7.63 -4.74 -11.33
CA PRO A 114 8.65 -4.74 -12.39
C PRO A 114 9.95 -4.05 -11.97
N LEU A 115 9.87 -2.94 -11.21
CA LEU A 115 11.06 -2.29 -10.67
C LEU A 115 11.86 -3.24 -9.78
N THR A 116 11.19 -3.96 -8.88
CA THR A 116 11.83 -4.99 -8.04
C THR A 116 12.47 -6.07 -8.90
N LYS A 117 11.76 -6.61 -9.90
CA LYS A 117 12.32 -7.59 -10.85
C LYS A 117 13.58 -7.06 -11.54
N SER A 118 13.58 -5.80 -11.97
CA SER A 118 14.72 -5.21 -12.67
C SER A 118 15.98 -5.09 -11.79
N ILE A 119 15.82 -4.93 -10.48
CA ILE A 119 16.92 -4.70 -9.55
C ILE A 119 17.43 -6.01 -8.93
N VAL A 120 16.52 -6.89 -8.50
CA VAL A 120 16.83 -8.09 -7.70
C VAL A 120 16.35 -9.41 -8.33
N GLY A 121 15.68 -9.35 -9.48
CA GLY A 121 15.17 -10.52 -10.21
C GLY A 121 13.82 -11.03 -9.70
N GLU A 122 13.31 -12.07 -10.35
CA GLU A 122 11.99 -12.68 -10.06
C GLU A 122 11.86 -13.19 -8.63
N ARG A 123 12.94 -13.78 -8.09
CA ARG A 123 13.00 -14.21 -6.69
C ARG A 123 12.80 -13.04 -5.73
N GLY A 124 13.24 -11.84 -6.10
CA GLY A 124 13.02 -10.62 -5.34
C GLY A 124 11.54 -10.20 -5.33
N VAL A 125 10.84 -10.36 -6.46
CA VAL A 125 9.38 -10.11 -6.52
C VAL A 125 8.62 -11.06 -5.59
N ILE A 126 8.97 -12.35 -5.62
CA ILE A 126 8.38 -13.35 -4.72
C ILE A 126 8.71 -13.02 -3.25
N ALA A 127 9.95 -12.65 -2.95
CA ALA A 127 10.35 -12.25 -1.60
C ALA A 127 9.60 -11.01 -1.13
N LEU A 128 9.43 -9.99 -1.97
CA LEU A 128 8.66 -8.79 -1.66
C LEU A 128 7.19 -9.13 -1.36
N ALA A 129 6.56 -9.96 -2.19
CA ALA A 129 5.19 -10.42 -1.98
C ALA A 129 5.06 -11.25 -0.69
N ALA A 130 6.06 -12.08 -0.37
CA ALA A 130 6.11 -12.82 0.89
C ALA A 130 6.28 -11.91 2.10
N MET A 131 7.10 -10.86 2.00
CA MET A 131 7.24 -9.84 3.04
C MET A 131 5.93 -9.07 3.25
N MET A 132 5.20 -8.73 2.17
CA MET A 132 3.88 -8.11 2.27
C MET A 132 2.88 -9.01 3.01
N LEU A 133 2.82 -10.30 2.67
CA LEU A 133 1.98 -11.26 3.39
C LEU A 133 2.40 -11.38 4.86
N ALA A 134 3.71 -11.48 5.13
CA ALA A 134 4.21 -11.57 6.50
C ALA A 134 3.86 -10.31 7.32
N SER A 135 3.98 -9.12 6.74
CA SER A 135 3.56 -7.87 7.38
C SER A 135 2.06 -7.85 7.63
N GLN A 136 1.25 -8.26 6.66
CA GLN A 136 -0.20 -8.32 6.82
C GLN A 136 -0.62 -9.27 7.95
N LEU A 137 -0.06 -10.48 7.99
CA LEU A 137 -0.31 -11.43 9.08
C LEU A 137 0.18 -10.92 10.43
N LEU A 138 1.36 -10.29 10.45
CA LEU A 138 1.90 -9.68 11.66
C LEU A 138 0.97 -8.58 12.18
N LEU A 139 0.46 -7.71 11.31
CA LEU A 139 -0.45 -6.63 11.70
C LEU A 139 -1.80 -7.16 12.19
N LEU A 140 -2.34 -8.19 11.53
CA LEU A 140 -3.60 -8.84 11.95
C LEU A 140 -3.50 -9.38 13.39
N VAL A 141 -2.35 -9.90 13.78
CA VAL A 141 -2.14 -10.49 15.10
C VAL A 141 -1.69 -9.46 16.13
N SER A 142 -0.73 -8.60 15.78
CA SER A 142 -0.08 -7.72 16.75
C SER A 142 -0.85 -6.44 17.04
N VAL A 143 -1.54 -5.84 16.06
CA VAL A 143 -2.20 -4.54 16.27
C VAL A 143 -3.34 -4.63 17.29
N PRO A 144 -4.24 -5.63 17.26
CA PRO A 144 -5.27 -5.75 18.29
C PRO A 144 -4.70 -5.86 19.71
N GLU A 145 -3.62 -6.63 19.89
CA GLU A 145 -2.95 -6.82 21.18
C GLU A 145 -2.25 -5.55 21.66
N LEU A 146 -1.55 -4.85 20.75
CA LEU A 146 -0.89 -3.58 21.05
C LEU A 146 -1.91 -2.50 21.43
N VAL A 147 -3.02 -2.41 20.70
CA VAL A 147 -4.10 -1.47 21.03
C VAL A 147 -4.69 -1.81 22.41
N ALA A 148 -4.97 -3.08 22.69
CA ALA A 148 -5.48 -3.51 23.99
C ALA A 148 -4.51 -3.15 25.14
N LEU A 149 -3.20 -3.32 24.93
CA LEU A 149 -2.16 -2.93 25.89
C LEU A 149 -2.13 -1.41 26.12
N MET A 150 -2.30 -0.63 25.05
CA MET A 150 -2.17 0.83 25.08
C MET A 150 -3.45 1.55 25.53
N MET A 151 -4.64 0.96 25.36
CA MET A 151 -5.90 1.62 25.75
C MET A 151 -6.00 1.80 27.27
N GLY A 152 -5.50 0.86 28.08
CA GLY A 152 -5.52 0.99 29.54
C GLY A 152 -6.92 1.30 30.11
N PRO A 153 -7.02 1.77 31.38
CA PRO A 153 -8.31 2.10 31.99
C PRO A 153 -8.85 3.50 31.63
N GLU A 154 -7.99 4.38 31.11
CA GLU A 154 -8.34 5.79 30.82
C GLU A 154 -8.63 6.07 29.34
N HIS A 155 -8.27 5.17 28.41
CA HIS A 155 -8.61 5.33 27.00
C HIS A 155 -9.68 4.32 26.61
N VAL A 156 -10.77 4.81 26.03
CA VAL A 156 -11.85 4.01 25.47
C VAL A 156 -11.92 4.20 23.97
N TYR A 157 -12.35 3.16 23.24
CA TYR A 157 -12.67 3.28 21.83
C TYR A 157 -13.72 4.38 21.64
N ARG A 158 -13.40 5.37 20.81
CA ARG A 158 -14.38 6.41 20.45
C ARG A 158 -15.37 5.81 19.45
N PRO A 159 -16.67 6.19 19.53
CA PRO A 159 -17.64 5.80 18.52
C PRO A 159 -17.14 6.13 17.10
N GLY A 160 -17.15 5.13 16.21
CA GLY A 160 -16.67 5.27 14.84
C GLY A 160 -15.16 5.04 14.63
N SER A 161 -14.40 4.64 15.66
CA SER A 161 -13.01 4.21 15.46
C SER A 161 -12.94 3.01 14.49
N PRO A 162 -12.01 3.00 13.51
CA PRO A 162 -11.78 1.84 12.67
C PRO A 162 -11.48 0.60 13.53
N ASN A 163 -11.80 -0.58 13.03
CA ASN A 163 -11.42 -1.81 13.72
C ASN A 163 -9.89 -1.91 13.83
N THR A 164 -9.39 -2.59 14.86
CA THR A 164 -7.95 -2.70 15.13
C THR A 164 -7.19 -3.48 14.04
N VAL A 165 -7.90 -4.17 13.16
CA VAL A 165 -7.33 -4.92 12.04
C VAL A 165 -7.28 -4.09 10.73
N TRP A 166 -7.78 -2.85 10.73
CA TRP A 166 -7.89 -1.99 9.55
C TRP A 166 -6.55 -1.81 8.83
N ALA A 167 -5.49 -1.54 9.58
CA ALA A 167 -4.15 -1.34 9.03
C ALA A 167 -3.63 -2.54 8.23
N ALA A 168 -3.98 -3.77 8.65
CA ALA A 168 -3.58 -4.97 7.92
C ALA A 168 -4.33 -5.11 6.58
N HIS A 169 -5.55 -4.59 6.50
CA HIS A 169 -6.35 -4.64 5.29
C HIS A 169 -5.96 -3.56 4.27
N CYS A 170 -5.14 -2.58 4.62
CA CYS A 170 -4.59 -1.62 3.64
C CYS A 170 -3.56 -2.27 2.69
N LEU A 171 -3.10 -3.49 2.98
CA LEU A 171 -2.12 -4.20 2.17
C LEU A 171 -2.79 -5.12 1.14
N PRO A 172 -2.16 -5.31 -0.04
CA PRO A 172 -2.74 -6.10 -1.11
C PRO A 172 -2.89 -7.57 -0.68
N TRP A 173 -4.14 -8.02 -0.69
CA TRP A 173 -4.52 -9.37 -0.28
C TRP A 173 -4.21 -10.39 -1.39
N LEU A 174 -3.81 -11.61 -1.03
CA LEU A 174 -3.42 -12.66 -2.00
C LEU A 174 -2.23 -12.31 -2.91
N LEU A 175 -1.50 -11.20 -2.68
CA LEU A 175 -0.41 -10.78 -3.54
C LEU A 175 0.61 -11.90 -3.78
N LEU A 176 1.01 -12.62 -2.72
CA LEU A 176 1.93 -13.75 -2.86
C LEU A 176 1.38 -14.85 -3.77
N VAL A 177 0.10 -15.21 -3.59
CA VAL A 177 -0.55 -16.25 -4.41
C VAL A 177 -0.61 -15.81 -5.88
N GLY A 178 -1.04 -14.58 -6.13
CA GLY A 178 -1.10 -14.02 -7.48
C GLY A 178 0.28 -13.94 -8.15
N VAL A 179 1.31 -13.49 -7.41
CA VAL A 179 2.70 -13.45 -7.88
C VAL A 179 3.22 -14.85 -8.21
N LEU A 180 2.90 -15.87 -7.40
CA LEU A 180 3.28 -17.26 -7.68
C LEU A 180 2.57 -17.80 -8.94
N ILE A 181 1.30 -17.46 -9.15
CA ILE A 181 0.56 -17.82 -10.36
C ILE A 181 1.18 -17.17 -11.59
N VAL A 182 1.43 -15.86 -11.56
CA VAL A 182 2.07 -15.12 -12.67
C VAL A 182 3.46 -15.71 -12.96
N ASN A 183 4.26 -15.96 -11.94
CA ASN A 183 5.59 -16.56 -12.08
C ASN A 183 5.55 -17.98 -12.67
N ARG A 184 4.48 -18.75 -12.42
CA ARG A 184 4.37 -20.14 -12.88
C ARG A 184 3.77 -20.27 -14.28
N PHE A 185 2.81 -19.42 -14.62
CA PHE A 185 1.95 -19.58 -15.80
C PHE A 185 2.02 -18.42 -16.79
N SER A 186 2.74 -17.34 -16.46
CA SER A 186 2.92 -16.18 -17.32
C SER A 186 4.31 -15.55 -17.11
N SER A 187 4.42 -14.23 -17.18
CA SER A 187 5.62 -13.44 -16.91
C SER A 187 5.24 -12.11 -16.26
N PHE A 188 6.12 -11.60 -15.41
CA PHE A 188 6.01 -10.24 -14.88
C PHE A 188 6.24 -9.15 -15.94
N ASP A 189 6.68 -9.52 -17.15
CA ASP A 189 6.78 -8.60 -18.30
C ASP A 189 5.48 -8.57 -19.14
N ASN A 190 4.50 -9.43 -18.82
CA ASN A 190 3.23 -9.47 -19.53
C ASN A 190 2.26 -8.43 -18.93
N PRO A 191 1.89 -7.36 -19.66
CA PRO A 191 1.05 -6.29 -19.15
C PRO A 191 -0.31 -6.81 -18.65
N TRP A 192 -0.94 -7.71 -19.39
CA TRP A 192 -2.27 -8.22 -19.06
C TRP A 192 -2.26 -9.08 -17.81
N SER A 193 -1.20 -9.86 -17.61
CA SER A 193 -1.04 -10.65 -16.39
C SER A 193 -0.79 -9.76 -15.18
N MET A 194 -0.02 -8.69 -15.35
CA MET A 194 0.23 -7.71 -14.30
C MET A 194 -1.01 -6.88 -13.96
N ILE A 195 -1.73 -6.37 -14.96
CA ILE A 195 -2.98 -5.62 -14.75
C ILE A 195 -4.03 -6.50 -14.05
N ALA A 196 -4.20 -7.75 -14.50
CA ALA A 196 -5.10 -8.69 -13.86
C ALA A 196 -4.68 -8.97 -12.41
N LEU A 197 -3.37 -9.20 -12.18
CA LEU A 197 -2.81 -9.41 -10.84
C LEU A 197 -3.16 -8.25 -9.91
N VAL A 198 -2.82 -7.02 -10.29
CA VAL A 198 -2.94 -5.86 -9.39
C VAL A 198 -4.40 -5.49 -9.11
N ILE A 199 -5.33 -5.78 -10.02
CA ILE A 199 -6.76 -5.62 -9.76
C ILE A 199 -7.25 -6.69 -8.79
N ILE A 200 -6.90 -7.96 -8.99
CA ILE A 200 -7.40 -9.07 -8.17
C ILE A 200 -6.94 -8.98 -6.71
N VAL A 201 -5.72 -8.52 -6.49
CA VAL A 201 -5.10 -8.45 -5.16
C VAL A 201 -5.46 -7.18 -4.38
N ASP A 202 -6.30 -6.32 -4.97
CA ASP A 202 -6.69 -5.06 -4.36
C ASP A 202 -7.50 -5.30 -3.07
N ALA A 203 -7.20 -4.49 -2.05
CA ALA A 203 -7.86 -4.54 -0.75
C ALA A 203 -9.37 -4.22 -0.81
N ALA A 204 -9.84 -3.50 -1.82
CA ALA A 204 -11.25 -3.17 -2.00
C ALA A 204 -12.16 -4.42 -2.17
N TRP A 205 -11.58 -5.59 -2.47
CA TRP A 205 -12.31 -6.86 -2.54
C TRP A 205 -12.47 -7.56 -1.19
N LEU A 206 -11.83 -7.08 -0.12
CA LEU A 206 -11.86 -7.74 1.17
C LEU A 206 -13.27 -7.70 1.79
N PRO A 207 -13.85 -8.85 2.15
CA PRO A 207 -15.23 -8.92 2.62
C PRO A 207 -15.43 -8.29 4.01
N ASN A 208 -14.35 -8.11 4.78
CA ASN A 208 -14.37 -7.59 6.14
C ASN A 208 -13.94 -6.11 6.24
N LEU A 209 -13.64 -5.47 5.09
CA LEU A 209 -13.47 -4.02 5.08
C LEU A 209 -14.83 -3.39 5.43
N ILE A 210 -14.81 -2.45 6.37
CA ILE A 210 -15.96 -1.71 6.92
C ILE A 210 -16.82 -1.21 5.75
N LEU A 211 -17.85 -2.01 5.49
CA LEU A 211 -18.82 -1.89 4.42
C LEU A 211 -18.21 -2.07 3.01
N HIS A 212 -18.99 -2.71 2.16
CA HIS A 212 -18.50 -3.39 0.98
C HIS A 212 -18.36 -2.42 -0.21
N ILE A 213 -17.18 -1.83 -0.44
CA ILE A 213 -16.98 -0.80 -1.50
C ILE A 213 -17.64 -1.17 -2.83
N PRO A 214 -17.40 -2.37 -3.39
CA PRO A 214 -17.99 -2.74 -4.68
C PRO A 214 -19.50 -3.02 -4.61
N ILE A 215 -20.02 -3.39 -3.43
CA ILE A 215 -21.46 -3.64 -3.23
C ILE A 215 -22.19 -2.30 -3.07
N GLU A 216 -21.60 -1.33 -2.36
CA GLU A 216 -22.17 0.01 -2.18
C GLU A 216 -22.17 0.81 -3.48
N ALA A 217 -21.06 0.78 -4.23
CA ALA A 217 -21.03 1.33 -5.58
C ALA A 217 -22.09 0.69 -6.50
N GLY A 218 -22.44 -0.57 -6.23
CA GLY A 218 -23.25 -1.39 -7.09
C GLY A 218 -22.45 -2.00 -8.25
N VAL A 219 -23.02 -3.07 -8.81
CA VAL A 219 -22.35 -3.90 -9.84
C VAL A 219 -21.96 -3.07 -11.06
N THR A 220 -22.83 -2.18 -11.54
CA THR A 220 -22.59 -1.36 -12.74
C THR A 220 -21.40 -0.42 -12.56
N ASN A 221 -21.39 0.36 -11.48
CA ASN A 221 -20.33 1.32 -11.18
C ASN A 221 -18.99 0.63 -10.91
N THR A 222 -19.03 -0.53 -10.25
CA THR A 222 -17.86 -1.38 -10.05
C THR A 222 -17.26 -1.85 -11.38
N LEU A 223 -18.10 -2.36 -12.30
CA LEU A 223 -17.63 -2.81 -13.61
C LEU A 223 -17.05 -1.66 -14.45
N ILE A 224 -17.68 -0.48 -14.39
CA ILE A 224 -17.16 0.72 -15.05
C ILE A 224 -15.80 1.12 -14.44
N SER A 225 -15.69 1.13 -13.10
CA SER A 225 -14.44 1.44 -12.39
C SER A 225 -13.32 0.49 -12.80
N VAL A 226 -13.57 -0.82 -12.78
CA VAL A 226 -12.58 -1.83 -13.21
C VAL A 226 -12.19 -1.65 -14.68
N GLY A 227 -13.17 -1.42 -15.57
CA GLY A 227 -12.90 -1.17 -16.98
C GLY A 227 -12.02 0.05 -17.23
N LEU A 228 -12.32 1.17 -16.57
CA LEU A 228 -11.50 2.39 -16.62
C LEU A 228 -10.11 2.15 -16.02
N THR A 229 -10.01 1.44 -14.90
CA THR A 229 -8.73 1.07 -14.29
C THR A 229 -7.88 0.27 -15.26
N ILE A 230 -8.42 -0.73 -15.96
CA ILE A 230 -7.66 -1.53 -16.95
C ILE A 230 -7.06 -0.61 -18.02
N VAL A 231 -7.84 0.34 -18.55
CA VAL A 231 -7.37 1.29 -19.57
C VAL A 231 -6.26 2.17 -19.00
N ILE A 232 -6.46 2.77 -17.83
CA ILE A 232 -5.47 3.65 -17.20
C ILE A 232 -4.18 2.88 -16.92
N LEU A 233 -4.28 1.72 -16.29
CA LEU A 233 -3.12 0.89 -15.94
C LEU A 233 -2.38 0.39 -17.18
N TYR A 234 -3.09 0.12 -18.29
CA TYR A 234 -2.44 -0.19 -19.55
C TYR A 234 -1.58 0.96 -20.05
N TYR A 235 -2.06 2.22 -19.98
CA TYR A 235 -1.23 3.37 -20.34
C TYR A 235 -0.08 3.60 -19.38
N VAL A 236 -0.30 3.43 -18.07
CA VAL A 236 0.77 3.50 -17.06
C VAL A 236 1.88 2.48 -17.36
N TRP A 237 1.53 1.28 -17.82
CA TRP A 237 2.50 0.25 -18.20
C TRP A 237 3.37 0.64 -19.40
N GLN A 238 2.86 1.47 -20.32
CA GLN A 238 3.61 1.87 -21.53
C GLN A 238 4.60 3.04 -21.28
N LEU A 239 4.55 3.68 -20.11
CA LEU A 239 5.45 4.77 -19.72
C LEU A 239 6.81 4.21 -19.27
#